data_AF-A0A8J4G1U5-F1
#
_entry.id   AF-A0A8J4G1U5-F1
#
_cell.length_a   1.000
_cell.length_b   1.000
_cell.length_c   1.000
_cell.angle_alpha   90.00
_cell.angle_beta   90.00
_cell.angle_gamma   90.00
#
_symmetry.space_group_name_H-M   'P 1'
#
loop_
_entity.id
_entity.type
_entity.pdbx_description
1 polymer ?
#
loop_
_entity_poly.entity_id
_entity_poly.type
_entity_poly.pdbx_seq_one_letter_code
_entity_poly.pdbx_strand_id
1 'polypeptide(L)'
;MLRLLAGGTTLVLDRYSYSGVAYTAAKGVPYLSMEYCKSLEVLLPAADLVVHMTMTPESMAARGGYGEERYEKVMAAFEALRDERWAVIDASGTIDDIHEQVTSIVEPVVRCAHNGCALGRLWDYKPIELPEEVPWKGPTVRAVRGQQSVLAPEVICDEADAVADVSTEVLVKTQQADVPPEVVRVPA
;
A
#
# COMPACT_ATOMS: atom_id res chain seq x y z
N MET A 1 10.17 -5.83 -3.90
CA MET A 1 8.71 -6.03 -4.03
C MET A 1 8.36 -7.45 -4.45
N LEU A 2 8.52 -7.84 -5.72
CA LEU A 2 8.10 -9.16 -6.22
C LEU A 2 8.65 -10.38 -5.45
N ARG A 3 9.88 -10.31 -4.91
CA ARG A 3 10.42 -11.41 -4.06
C ARG A 3 9.76 -11.52 -2.69
N LEU A 4 9.37 -10.39 -2.10
CA LEU A 4 8.63 -10.39 -0.82
C LEU A 4 7.23 -10.96 -1.05
N LEU A 5 6.62 -10.58 -2.18
CA LEU A 5 5.37 -11.14 -2.65
C LEU A 5 5.52 -12.64 -3.00
N ALA A 6 6.62 -13.09 -3.60
CA ALA A 6 6.82 -14.53 -3.78
C ALA A 6 6.88 -15.26 -2.41
N GLY A 7 7.61 -14.69 -1.44
CA GLY A 7 7.89 -15.30 -0.14
C GLY A 7 6.86 -15.08 0.97
N GLY A 8 5.57 -15.12 0.70
CA GLY A 8 4.58 -15.10 1.79
C GLY A 8 4.23 -13.73 2.41
N THR A 9 5.02 -12.67 2.18
CA THR A 9 4.84 -11.33 2.77
C THR A 9 3.79 -10.42 2.10
N THR A 10 2.80 -9.99 2.89
CA THR A 10 1.86 -8.90 2.60
C THR A 10 2.56 -7.53 2.63
N LEU A 11 2.34 -6.66 1.64
CA LEU A 11 2.89 -5.30 1.63
C LEU A 11 1.78 -4.26 1.89
N VAL A 12 2.09 -3.26 2.70
CA VAL A 12 1.25 -2.07 2.90
C VAL A 12 2.08 -0.90 2.42
N LEU A 13 1.63 -0.18 1.40
CA LEU A 13 2.38 0.91 0.79
C LEU A 13 1.69 2.22 1.14
N ASP A 14 2.43 3.19 1.66
CA ASP A 14 1.90 4.55 1.73
C ASP A 14 2.14 5.21 0.37
N ARG A 15 1.05 5.40 -0.37
CA ARG A 15 1.02 5.75 -1.79
C ARG A 15 1.65 4.72 -2.71
N TYR A 16 1.20 4.75 -3.95
CA TYR A 16 1.68 3.96 -5.05
C TYR A 16 1.40 4.72 -6.36
N SER A 17 1.25 3.97 -7.45
CA SER A 17 1.05 4.47 -8.80
C SER A 17 -0.11 5.45 -8.98
N TYR A 18 -1.24 5.24 -8.31
CA TYR A 18 -2.42 6.08 -8.53
C TYR A 18 -2.16 7.52 -8.10
N SER A 19 -1.41 7.72 -7.01
CA SER A 19 -0.96 9.05 -6.59
C SER A 19 -0.12 9.69 -7.69
N GLY A 20 0.95 9.03 -8.15
CA GLY A 20 1.85 9.58 -9.16
C GLY A 20 1.11 10.02 -10.44
N VAL A 21 0.18 9.18 -10.89
CA VAL A 21 -0.68 9.47 -12.04
C VAL A 21 -1.64 10.64 -11.77
N ALA A 22 -2.36 10.64 -10.64
CA ALA A 22 -3.36 11.65 -10.29
C ALA A 22 -2.73 13.05 -10.17
N TYR A 23 -1.67 13.21 -9.37
CA TYR A 23 -0.98 14.49 -9.19
C TYR A 23 -0.38 15.01 -10.48
N THR A 24 0.23 14.13 -11.27
CA THR A 24 0.87 14.55 -12.53
C THR A 24 -0.18 14.99 -13.55
N ALA A 25 -1.27 14.25 -13.70
CA ALA A 25 -2.37 14.62 -14.59
C ALA A 25 -3.08 15.91 -14.14
N ALA A 26 -3.24 16.12 -12.83
CA ALA A 26 -3.90 17.30 -12.26
C ALA A 26 -3.17 18.62 -12.55
N LYS A 27 -1.87 18.58 -12.85
CA LYS A 27 -1.09 19.75 -13.30
C LYS A 27 -1.62 20.33 -14.62
N GLY A 28 -2.36 19.55 -15.42
CA GLY A 28 -3.00 20.03 -16.65
C GLY A 28 -2.01 20.37 -17.76
N VAL A 29 -0.83 19.73 -17.74
CA VAL A 29 0.20 19.91 -18.77
C VAL A 29 -0.22 19.15 -20.03
N PRO A 30 -0.26 19.78 -21.23
CA PRO A 30 -0.87 19.17 -22.43
C PRO A 30 -0.32 17.80 -22.84
N TYR A 31 0.95 17.52 -22.54
CA TYR A 31 1.63 16.26 -22.88
C TYR A 31 1.69 15.26 -21.72
N LEU A 32 1.18 15.61 -20.53
CA LEU A 32 1.09 14.72 -19.37
C LEU A 32 -0.37 14.34 -19.12
N SER A 33 -0.98 13.71 -20.12
CA SER A 33 -2.34 13.17 -19.97
C SER A 33 -2.37 12.00 -18.98
N MET A 34 -3.54 11.75 -18.40
CA MET A 34 -3.80 10.59 -17.53
C MET A 34 -3.34 9.26 -18.17
N GLU A 35 -3.70 9.04 -19.43
CA GLU A 35 -3.33 7.82 -20.18
C GLU A 35 -1.83 7.74 -20.44
N TYR A 36 -1.18 8.87 -20.71
CA TYR A 36 0.29 8.90 -20.82
C TYR A 36 0.94 8.50 -19.49
N CYS A 37 0.51 9.08 -18.36
CA CYS A 37 1.03 8.73 -17.05
C CYS A 37 0.83 7.24 -16.72
N LYS A 38 -0.36 6.68 -16.96
CA LYS A 38 -0.64 5.24 -16.77
C LYS A 38 0.27 4.35 -17.62
N SER A 39 0.57 4.76 -18.85
CA SER A 39 1.41 3.97 -19.77
C SER A 39 2.84 3.75 -19.26
N LEU A 40 3.35 4.65 -18.40
CA LEU A 40 4.68 4.54 -17.81
C LEU A 40 4.76 3.46 -16.71
N GLU A 41 3.60 2.98 -16.22
CA GLU A 41 3.50 2.16 -15.01
C GLU A 41 2.83 0.80 -15.25
N VAL A 42 2.44 0.47 -16.49
CA VAL A 42 1.68 -0.74 -16.88
C VAL A 42 2.32 -2.09 -16.54
N LEU A 43 3.62 -2.11 -16.21
CA LEU A 43 4.34 -3.33 -15.83
C LEU A 43 4.44 -3.54 -14.31
N LEU A 44 3.98 -2.57 -13.53
CA LEU A 44 3.99 -2.69 -12.08
C LEU A 44 2.91 -3.69 -11.62
N PRO A 45 3.09 -4.34 -10.47
CA PRO A 45 2.04 -5.09 -9.80
C PRO A 45 0.81 -4.26 -9.49
N ALA A 46 -0.37 -4.78 -9.82
CA ALA A 46 -1.63 -4.22 -9.38
C ALA A 46 -1.81 -4.47 -7.88
N ALA A 47 -2.34 -3.46 -7.17
CA ALA A 47 -2.83 -3.65 -5.81
C ALA A 47 -4.11 -4.48 -5.81
N ASP A 48 -4.21 -5.41 -4.84
CA ASP A 48 -5.43 -6.16 -4.56
C ASP A 48 -6.51 -5.29 -3.93
N LEU A 49 -6.12 -4.22 -3.22
CA LEU A 49 -6.99 -3.23 -2.59
C LEU A 49 -6.35 -1.84 -2.63
N VAL A 50 -7.14 -0.82 -2.93
CA VAL A 50 -6.75 0.58 -2.77
C VAL A 50 -7.63 1.19 -1.70
N VAL A 51 -7.02 1.72 -0.63
CA VAL A 51 -7.75 2.41 0.44
C VAL A 51 -7.61 3.91 0.23
N HIS A 52 -8.67 4.53 -0.27
CA HIS A 52 -8.70 5.96 -0.51
C HIS A 52 -9.34 6.67 0.69
N MET A 53 -8.51 7.34 1.48
CA MET A 53 -8.96 8.10 2.64
C MET A 53 -9.38 9.51 2.22
N THR A 54 -10.66 9.82 2.38
CA THR A 54 -11.22 11.13 2.00
C THR A 54 -11.47 11.99 3.24
N MET A 55 -11.28 13.29 3.10
CA MET A 55 -11.64 14.28 4.11
C MET A 55 -12.26 15.51 3.44
N THR A 56 -13.02 16.28 4.21
CA THR A 56 -13.51 17.58 3.75
C THR A 56 -12.34 18.57 3.54
N PRO A 57 -12.40 19.47 2.55
CA PRO A 57 -11.40 20.52 2.34
C PRO A 57 -11.07 21.29 3.62
N GLU A 58 -12.09 21.61 4.41
CA GLU A 58 -11.97 22.31 5.69
C GLU A 58 -11.14 21.52 6.70
N SER A 59 -11.37 20.19 6.77
CA SER A 59 -10.67 19.32 7.71
C SER A 59 -9.23 19.06 7.30
N MET A 60 -8.92 19.04 5.99
CA MET A 60 -7.54 18.95 5.51
C MET A 60 -6.76 20.23 5.76
N ALA A 61 -7.37 21.39 5.49
CA ALA A 61 -6.74 22.68 5.76
C ALA A 61 -6.38 22.86 7.25
N ALA A 62 -7.22 22.35 8.16
CA ALA A 62 -6.99 22.40 9.59
C ALA A 62 -5.79 21.55 10.07
N ARG A 63 -5.38 20.51 9.32
CA ARG A 63 -4.28 19.61 9.69
C ARG A 63 -2.88 20.13 9.32
N GLY A 64 -2.77 21.28 8.67
CA GLY A 64 -1.49 21.87 8.22
C GLY A 64 -0.90 21.11 7.01
N GLY A 65 0.07 21.71 6.32
CA GLY A 65 0.69 21.07 5.14
C GLY A 65 -0.15 21.15 3.86
N TYR A 66 -1.16 22.03 3.82
CA TYR A 66 -1.97 22.31 2.62
C TYR A 66 -1.10 22.92 1.52
N GLY A 67 -0.74 22.10 0.51
CA GLY A 67 0.03 22.56 -0.65
C GLY A 67 -0.78 23.51 -1.54
N GLU A 68 -0.09 24.28 -2.40
CA GLU A 68 -0.76 25.15 -3.40
C GLU A 68 -1.43 24.38 -4.56
N GLU A 69 -1.44 23.05 -4.49
CA GLU A 69 -2.03 22.22 -5.53
C GLU A 69 -3.55 22.39 -5.56
N ARG A 70 -4.12 22.43 -6.77
CA ARG A 70 -5.58 22.53 -6.93
C ARG A 70 -6.21 21.18 -6.59
N TYR A 71 -6.45 20.97 -5.30
CA TYR A 71 -6.97 19.71 -4.74
C TYR A 71 -8.22 19.21 -5.48
N GLU A 72 -9.11 20.10 -5.91
CA GLU A 72 -10.28 19.76 -6.74
C GLU A 72 -9.91 18.95 -8.00
N LYS A 73 -8.80 19.30 -8.66
CA LYS A 73 -8.32 18.58 -9.85
C LYS A 73 -7.69 17.24 -9.50
N VAL A 74 -6.98 17.16 -8.37
CA VAL A 74 -6.38 15.92 -7.88
C VAL A 74 -7.48 14.94 -7.48
N MET A 75 -8.51 15.40 -6.77
CA MET A 75 -9.69 14.60 -6.43
C MET A 75 -10.44 14.12 -7.65
N ALA A 76 -10.66 14.99 -8.64
CA ALA A 76 -11.26 14.58 -9.91
C ALA A 76 -10.40 13.54 -10.65
N ALA A 77 -9.07 13.64 -10.56
CA ALA A 77 -8.14 12.67 -11.14
C ALA A 77 -8.19 11.32 -10.41
N PHE A 78 -8.25 11.30 -9.08
CA PHE A 78 -8.43 10.07 -8.30
C PHE A 78 -9.79 9.41 -8.59
N GLU A 79 -10.87 10.18 -8.65
CA GLU A 79 -12.18 9.62 -9.00
C GLU A 79 -12.20 9.03 -10.41
N ALA A 80 -11.48 9.64 -11.37
CA ALA A 80 -11.32 9.09 -12.71
C ALA A 80 -10.45 7.82 -12.79
N LEU A 81 -9.60 7.57 -11.80
CA LEU A 81 -8.75 6.38 -11.69
C LEU A 81 -9.41 5.24 -10.91
N ARG A 82 -10.49 5.54 -10.19
CA ARG A 82 -11.17 4.63 -9.29
C ARG A 82 -11.76 3.44 -10.04
N ASP A 83 -11.64 2.25 -9.46
CA ASP A 83 -12.32 1.05 -9.90
C ASP A 83 -12.86 0.20 -8.74
N GLU A 84 -13.27 -1.04 -9.02
CA GLU A 84 -13.90 -1.94 -8.06
C GLU A 84 -13.00 -2.36 -6.87
N ARG A 85 -11.68 -2.17 -6.97
CA ARG A 85 -10.72 -2.51 -5.90
C ARG A 85 -10.55 -1.39 -4.90
N TRP A 86 -11.25 -0.27 -5.08
CA TRP A 86 -11.15 0.89 -4.21
C TRP A 86 -12.16 0.86 -3.06
N ALA A 87 -11.66 0.89 -1.84
CA ALA A 87 -12.43 1.20 -0.65
C ALA A 87 -12.21 2.66 -0.27
N VAL A 88 -13.30 3.44 -0.20
CA VAL A 88 -13.25 4.84 0.23
C VAL A 88 -13.62 4.91 1.71
N ILE A 89 -12.77 5.54 2.52
CA ILE A 89 -12.95 5.68 3.96
C ILE A 89 -12.98 7.17 4.32
N ASP A 90 -13.90 7.57 5.18
CA ASP A 90 -13.90 8.91 5.77
C ASP A 90 -12.83 8.99 6.88
N ALA A 91 -11.80 9.81 6.66
CA ALA A 91 -10.70 10.00 7.60
C ALA A 91 -10.91 11.19 8.57
N SER A 92 -12.16 11.66 8.71
CA SER A 92 -12.55 12.68 9.69
C SER A 92 -12.62 12.16 11.14
N GLY A 93 -12.70 10.83 11.33
CA GLY A 93 -12.74 10.17 12.63
C GLY A 93 -11.40 10.15 13.39
N THR A 94 -11.38 9.45 14.52
CA THR A 94 -10.15 9.24 15.28
C THR A 94 -9.23 8.22 14.60
N ILE A 95 -7.95 8.20 14.97
CA ILE A 95 -6.98 7.22 14.43
C ILE A 95 -7.46 5.78 14.69
N ASP A 96 -7.99 5.52 15.89
CA ASP A 96 -8.45 4.19 16.28
C ASP A 96 -9.67 3.75 15.44
N ASP A 97 -10.64 4.64 15.24
CA ASP A 97 -11.83 4.36 14.43
C ASP A 97 -11.46 4.08 12.96
N ILE A 98 -10.52 4.85 12.42
CA ILE A 98 -10.03 4.68 11.04
C ILE A 98 -9.24 3.38 10.93
N HIS A 99 -8.40 3.07 11.92
CA HIS A 99 -7.62 1.84 11.96
C HIS A 99 -8.52 0.60 11.98
N GLU A 100 -9.57 0.59 12.81
CA GLU A 100 -10.54 -0.50 12.86
C GLU A 100 -11.24 -0.69 11.52
N GLN A 101 -11.69 0.40 10.89
CA GLN A 101 -12.31 0.37 9.56
C GLN A 101 -11.37 -0.21 8.49
N VAL A 102 -10.15 0.33 8.39
CA VAL A 102 -9.14 -0.14 7.44
C VAL A 102 -8.86 -1.62 7.64
N THR A 103 -8.65 -2.04 8.89
CA THR A 103 -8.35 -3.44 9.24
C THR A 103 -9.47 -4.38 8.80
N SER A 104 -10.73 -4.00 9.07
CA SER A 104 -11.90 -4.80 8.68
C SER A 104 -12.04 -5.02 7.17
N ILE A 105 -11.56 -4.06 6.36
CA ILE A 105 -11.59 -4.11 4.89
C ILE A 105 -10.38 -4.90 4.36
N VAL A 106 -9.20 -4.73 4.96
CA VAL A 106 -7.94 -5.35 4.53
C VAL A 106 -7.92 -6.86 4.83
N GLU A 107 -8.41 -7.29 6.00
CA GLU A 107 -8.35 -8.69 6.44
C GLU A 107 -8.97 -9.72 5.46
N PRO A 108 -10.18 -9.52 4.91
CA PRO A 108 -10.74 -10.41 3.90
C PRO A 108 -9.88 -10.48 2.62
N VAL A 109 -9.32 -9.35 2.19
CA VAL A 109 -8.46 -9.27 1.00
C VAL A 109 -7.19 -10.07 1.24
N VAL A 110 -6.54 -9.89 2.40
CA VAL A 110 -5.36 -10.68 2.81
C VAL A 110 -5.67 -12.18 2.88
N ARG A 111 -6.87 -12.57 3.31
CA ARG A 111 -7.27 -13.98 3.33
C ARG A 111 -7.49 -14.56 1.93
N CYS A 112 -8.20 -13.87 1.01
CA CYS A 112 -8.20 -14.28 -0.41
C CYS A 112 -6.76 -14.32 -0.90
N ALA A 113 -5.94 -13.35 -0.48
CA ALA A 113 -4.52 -13.28 -0.75
C ALA A 113 -3.84 -14.64 -0.50
N HIS A 114 -3.79 -15.08 0.74
CA HIS A 114 -3.12 -16.34 1.05
C HIS A 114 -3.79 -17.61 0.45
N ASN A 115 -5.02 -17.52 -0.06
CA ASN A 115 -5.73 -18.61 -0.73
C ASN A 115 -5.50 -18.70 -2.26
N GLY A 116 -4.51 -17.99 -2.82
CA GLY A 116 -4.02 -18.26 -4.19
C GLY A 116 -4.65 -17.49 -5.36
N CYS A 117 -5.51 -16.49 -5.13
CA CYS A 117 -5.94 -15.51 -6.16
C CYS A 117 -4.69 -14.92 -6.92
N ALA A 118 -4.72 -14.73 -8.24
CA ALA A 118 -3.51 -14.35 -9.00
C ALA A 118 -3.12 -12.86 -8.82
N LEU A 119 -1.82 -12.54 -8.87
CA LEU A 119 -1.33 -11.15 -8.91
C LEU A 119 -1.47 -10.60 -10.34
N GLY A 120 -2.15 -9.47 -10.48
CA GLY A 120 -2.32 -8.80 -11.77
C GLY A 120 -1.23 -7.74 -12.04
N ARG A 121 -1.08 -7.36 -13.31
CA ARG A 121 -0.40 -6.13 -13.72
C ARG A 121 -1.29 -4.93 -13.56
N LEU A 122 -0.68 -3.81 -13.21
CA LEU A 122 -1.36 -2.54 -13.05
C LEU A 122 -1.98 -2.09 -14.38
N TRP A 123 -3.23 -1.61 -14.32
CA TRP A 123 -4.07 -1.14 -15.43
C TRP A 123 -4.68 -2.20 -16.36
N ASP A 124 -3.98 -3.31 -16.65
CA ASP A 124 -4.51 -4.36 -17.55
C ASP A 124 -4.86 -5.69 -16.86
N TYR A 125 -4.50 -5.84 -15.58
CA TYR A 125 -4.76 -6.98 -14.70
C TYR A 125 -4.38 -8.33 -15.26
N LYS A 126 -3.51 -8.36 -16.29
CA LYS A 126 -2.99 -9.63 -16.79
C LYS A 126 -2.10 -10.24 -15.72
N PRO A 127 -2.13 -11.57 -15.55
CA PRO A 127 -1.33 -12.22 -14.52
C PRO A 127 0.15 -11.87 -14.61
N ILE A 128 0.78 -11.62 -13.47
CA ILE A 128 2.23 -11.53 -13.28
C ILE A 128 2.71 -12.86 -12.72
N GLU A 129 3.75 -13.41 -13.33
CA GLU A 129 4.49 -14.53 -12.76
C GLU A 129 5.41 -14.02 -11.65
N LEU A 130 5.23 -14.55 -10.45
CA LEU A 130 6.13 -14.28 -9.34
C LEU A 130 7.43 -15.07 -9.54
N PRO A 131 8.58 -14.49 -9.17
CA PRO A 131 9.85 -15.19 -9.26
C PRO A 131 9.85 -16.39 -8.30
N GLU A 132 10.50 -17.48 -8.70
CA GLU A 132 10.76 -18.60 -7.78
C GLU A 132 11.46 -18.09 -6.52
N GLU A 133 11.11 -18.66 -5.36
CA GLU A 133 11.82 -18.37 -4.12
C GLU A 133 13.29 -18.76 -4.25
N VAL A 134 14.16 -17.77 -4.33
CA VAL A 134 15.61 -18.00 -4.26
C VAL A 134 16.02 -17.78 -2.80
N PRO A 135 16.56 -18.78 -2.10
CA PRO A 135 17.08 -18.60 -0.75
C PRO A 135 18.08 -17.45 -0.73
N TRP A 136 17.83 -16.44 0.11
CA TRP A 136 18.75 -15.32 0.27
C TRP A 136 20.11 -15.82 0.77
N LYS A 137 21.15 -15.69 -0.06
CA LYS A 137 22.54 -16.07 0.26
C LYS A 137 23.39 -14.91 0.83
N GLY A 138 22.78 -13.74 1.05
CA GLY A 138 23.49 -12.59 1.63
C GLY A 138 23.61 -12.69 3.16
N PRO A 139 24.41 -11.82 3.79
CA PRO A 139 24.54 -11.81 5.25
C PRO A 139 23.18 -11.60 5.90
N THR A 140 22.76 -12.55 6.73
CA THR A 140 21.60 -12.43 7.59
C THR A 140 21.98 -11.52 8.76
N VAL A 141 21.38 -10.33 8.85
CA VAL A 141 21.44 -9.53 10.08
C VAL A 141 20.57 -10.24 11.11
N ARG A 142 21.18 -11.02 12.00
CA ARG A 142 20.48 -11.56 13.17
C ARG A 142 20.34 -10.43 14.18
N ALA A 143 19.10 -10.07 14.52
CA ALA A 143 18.84 -9.21 15.66
C ALA A 143 19.40 -9.89 16.92
N VAL A 144 20.43 -9.30 17.51
CA VAL A 144 21.00 -9.73 18.79
C VAL A 144 20.01 -9.32 19.87
N ARG A 145 19.29 -10.28 20.47
CA ARG A 145 18.47 -10.01 21.66
C ARG A 145 19.40 -9.75 22.85
N GLY A 146 19.74 -8.49 23.06
CA GLY A 146 20.26 -8.02 24.34
C GLY A 146 19.14 -8.01 25.38
N GLN A 147 19.38 -8.64 26.52
CA GLN A 147 18.54 -8.48 27.72
C GLN A 147 18.58 -7.01 28.16
N GLN A 148 17.44 -6.31 28.12
CA GLN A 148 17.03 -5.36 29.16
C GLN A 148 15.58 -4.88 28.98
N SER A 149 14.83 -5.00 30.08
CA SER A 149 13.58 -4.34 30.49
C SER A 149 12.60 -3.80 29.43
N VAL A 150 11.38 -4.33 29.52
CA VAL A 150 10.09 -3.81 29.04
C VAL A 150 10.10 -2.31 28.73
N LEU A 151 10.28 -1.97 27.46
CA LEU A 151 9.82 -0.74 26.83
C LEU A 151 9.34 -1.10 25.41
N ALA A 152 8.20 -0.53 25.02
CA ALA A 152 7.51 -0.77 23.76
C ALA A 152 8.44 -0.61 22.55
N PRO A 153 8.19 -1.30 21.43
CA PRO A 153 9.05 -1.18 20.26
C PRO A 153 9.07 0.28 19.78
N GLU A 154 10.26 0.87 19.81
CA GLU A 154 10.55 2.17 19.20
C GLU A 154 10.21 2.10 17.72
N VAL A 155 9.14 2.82 17.38
CA VAL A 155 8.84 3.22 16.02
C VAL A 155 9.90 4.24 15.65
N ILE A 156 10.82 3.86 14.76
CA ILE A 156 11.69 4.83 14.08
C ILE A 156 10.80 5.53 13.04
N CYS A 157 10.00 6.48 13.50
CA CYS A 157 9.50 7.55 12.66
C CYS A 157 10.66 8.52 12.49
N ASP A 158 11.40 8.43 11.39
CA ASP A 158 12.09 9.62 10.91
C ASP A 158 11.00 10.69 10.69
N GLU A 159 11.22 11.88 11.23
CA GLU A 159 10.35 13.05 11.07
C GLU A 159 10.21 13.37 9.57
N ALA A 160 9.22 12.74 8.94
CA ALA A 160 8.73 13.13 7.65
C ALA A 160 7.73 14.26 7.88
N ASP A 161 8.08 15.44 7.40
CA ASP A 161 7.21 16.59 7.29
C ASP A 161 5.78 16.14 6.93
N ALA A 162 4.83 16.51 7.79
CA ALA A 162 3.41 16.22 7.62
C ALA A 162 2.89 16.95 6.37
N VAL A 163 3.02 16.30 5.22
CA VAL A 163 2.30 16.64 4.00
C VAL A 163 0.93 15.99 4.12
N ALA A 164 -0.10 16.81 4.28
CA ALA A 164 -1.49 16.38 4.33
C ALA A 164 -1.95 15.83 2.97
N ASP A 165 -1.65 14.56 2.72
CA ASP A 165 -2.37 13.71 1.79
C ASP A 165 -2.02 12.27 2.13
N VAL A 166 -3.00 11.46 2.50
CA VAL A 166 -2.77 10.07 2.91
C VAL A 166 -3.58 9.18 1.97
N SER A 167 -3.11 9.05 0.73
CA SER A 167 -3.53 7.93 -0.12
C SER A 167 -2.69 6.72 0.27
N THR A 168 -3.11 5.95 1.28
CA THR A 168 -2.42 4.71 1.67
C THR A 168 -2.92 3.56 0.80
N GLU A 169 -2.02 2.94 0.04
CA GLU A 169 -2.35 1.91 -0.96
C GLU A 169 -1.82 0.54 -0.50
N VAL A 170 -2.71 -0.39 -0.19
CA VAL A 170 -2.37 -1.65 0.49
C VAL A 170 -2.15 -2.77 -0.54
N LEU A 171 -0.89 -3.15 -0.79
CA LEU A 171 -0.50 -4.16 -1.80
C LEU A 171 -0.30 -5.56 -1.20
N VAL A 172 -1.36 -6.37 -1.11
CA VAL A 172 -1.30 -7.64 -0.38
C VAL A 172 -1.40 -8.87 -1.27
N LYS A 173 -0.27 -9.50 -1.62
CA LYS A 173 -0.33 -10.94 -1.93
C LYS A 173 0.94 -11.74 -2.11
N THR A 174 0.88 -13.02 -1.70
CA THR A 174 1.95 -13.99 -1.91
C THR A 174 1.57 -15.35 -2.49
N GLN A 175 2.53 -15.96 -3.20
CA GLN A 175 2.39 -17.24 -3.89
C GLN A 175 2.42 -18.39 -2.89
N GLN A 176 1.57 -19.39 -3.12
CA GLN A 176 1.51 -20.61 -2.34
C GLN A 176 2.74 -21.47 -2.66
N ALA A 177 3.62 -21.68 -1.69
CA ALA A 177 4.47 -22.86 -1.65
C ALA A 177 3.83 -23.83 -0.65
N ASP A 178 3.63 -25.06 -1.10
CA ASP A 178 3.04 -26.19 -0.39
C ASP A 178 3.94 -26.67 0.76
N VAL A 179 4.17 -25.80 1.76
CA VAL A 179 5.01 -26.10 2.94
C VAL A 179 4.15 -25.95 4.19
N PRO A 180 3.91 -27.02 4.97
CA PRO A 180 3.14 -26.95 6.19
C PRO A 180 3.81 -26.00 7.20
N PRO A 181 3.03 -25.32 8.07
CA PRO A 181 3.59 -24.42 9.08
C PRO A 181 4.52 -25.22 10.00
N GLU A 182 5.83 -24.94 9.91
CA GLU A 182 6.83 -25.53 10.79
C GLU A 182 6.69 -24.85 12.17
N VAL A 183 5.95 -25.51 13.06
CA VAL A 183 5.93 -25.16 14.49
C VAL A 183 7.22 -25.68 15.11
N VAL A 184 8.26 -24.85 15.12
CA VAL A 184 9.51 -25.17 15.82
C VAL A 184 9.25 -25.09 17.33
N ARG A 185 9.07 -26.25 17.96
CA ARG A 185 9.08 -26.40 19.42
C ARG A 185 10.53 -26.35 19.91
N VAL A 186 10.84 -25.38 20.77
CA VAL A 186 12.08 -25.36 21.56
C VAL A 186 11.83 -26.21 22.83
N PRO A 187 12.70 -27.17 23.18
CA PRO A 187 12.46 -28.13 24.26
C PRO A 187 12.48 -27.51 25.67
N ALA A 188 11.87 -28.26 26.59
CA ALA A 188 11.34 -27.90 27.92
C ALA A 188 12.29 -27.18 28.89
#